data_AF-A0A3N1V0U0-F1
#
_entry.id   AF-A0A3N1V0U0-F1
#
_cell.length_a   1.000
_cell.length_b   1.000
_cell.length_c   1.000
_cell.angle_alpha   90.00
_cell.angle_beta   90.00
_cell.angle_gamma   90.00
#
_symmetry.space_group_name_H-M   'P 1'
#
loop_
_entity.id
_entity.type
_entity.pdbx_description
1 polymer ?
#
loop_
_entity_poly.entity_id
_entity_poly.type
_entity_poly.pdbx_seq_one_letter_code
_entity_poly.pdbx_strand_id
1 'polypeptide(L)'
;MDSLDAWGSWGSWDEGGTPHPLALRRSGRSEQEPDRLPEVRELEVLGWEPAPGETLWAFLPYVWPPAYRTWIPDRSTHWAVETRLDGHGHVTDVEAAPLDDPDLHDLDREAEEVLTALGLPPRPPGRLWLLRPPGSLPTVGATLDRLREAAREHGVEATPSADFLALVRTELAALAAESGPVT
;
A
#
# COMPACT_ATOMS: atom_id res chain seq x y z
N MET A 1 21.16 27.59 3.03
CA MET A 1 19.69 27.65 3.07
C MET A 1 19.24 27.19 1.70
N ASP A 2 19.28 25.87 1.47
CA ASP A 2 18.85 25.19 0.22
C ASP A 2 18.85 23.68 0.51
N SER A 3 17.88 23.22 1.29
CA SER A 3 17.68 21.79 1.58
C SER A 3 16.21 21.47 1.88
N LEU A 4 15.28 22.31 1.40
CA LEU A 4 13.84 22.12 1.52
C LEU A 4 13.19 21.74 0.17
N ASP A 5 13.86 21.98 -0.96
CA ASP A 5 13.29 21.70 -2.29
C ASP A 5 13.36 20.23 -2.71
N ALA A 6 14.27 19.43 -2.15
CA ALA A 6 14.33 17.99 -2.42
C ALA A 6 13.19 17.19 -1.77
N TRP A 7 12.54 17.77 -0.74
CA TRP A 7 11.52 17.11 0.08
C TRP A 7 10.09 17.37 -0.38
N GLY A 8 9.88 18.40 -1.22
CA GLY A 8 8.57 18.74 -1.77
C GLY A 8 7.99 17.68 -2.71
N SER A 9 8.78 16.69 -3.17
CA SER A 9 8.35 15.74 -4.20
C SER A 9 8.02 14.32 -3.71
N TRP A 10 8.30 13.96 -2.45
CA TRP A 10 8.06 12.59 -1.98
C TRP A 10 6.61 12.37 -1.54
N GLY A 11 6.00 13.35 -0.90
CA GLY A 11 4.59 13.33 -0.47
C GLY A 11 3.65 13.56 -1.65
N SER A 12 3.39 12.51 -2.42
CA SER A 12 2.48 12.55 -3.56
C SER A 12 2.02 11.13 -3.88
N TRP A 13 0.77 10.99 -4.31
CA TRP A 13 0.24 9.73 -4.83
C TRP A 13 0.64 9.44 -6.29
N ASP A 14 1.66 10.13 -6.82
CA ASP A 14 2.04 10.03 -8.24
C ASP A 14 0.80 10.18 -9.15
N GLU A 15 -0.02 11.19 -8.87
CA GLU A 15 -1.38 11.32 -9.46
C GLU A 15 -1.33 11.42 -10.99
N GLY A 16 -0.25 12.01 -11.53
CA GLY A 16 0.03 12.10 -12.97
C GLY A 16 1.01 11.07 -13.53
N GLY A 17 1.52 10.15 -12.72
CA GLY A 17 2.43 9.10 -13.18
C GLY A 17 1.70 8.00 -13.94
N THR A 18 2.43 7.30 -14.81
CA THR A 18 1.91 6.15 -15.55
C THR A 18 1.99 4.88 -14.70
N PRO A 19 1.02 3.94 -14.83
CA PRO A 19 1.13 2.65 -14.17
C PRO A 19 2.40 1.92 -14.59
N HIS A 20 2.82 0.95 -13.79
CA HIS A 20 3.95 0.11 -14.16
C HIS A 20 3.75 -0.50 -15.57
N PRO A 21 4.74 -0.47 -16.48
CA PRO A 21 4.56 -0.90 -17.86
C PRO A 21 4.06 -2.35 -18.03
N LEU A 22 4.30 -3.22 -17.05
CA LEU A 22 3.76 -4.59 -17.05
C LEU A 22 2.22 -4.62 -17.00
N ALA A 23 1.60 -3.65 -16.33
CA ALA A 23 0.14 -3.55 -16.27
C ALA A 23 -0.46 -3.18 -17.62
N LEU A 24 0.24 -2.40 -18.45
CA LEU A 24 -0.24 -1.98 -19.77
C LEU A 24 -0.38 -3.14 -20.77
N ARG A 25 0.18 -4.32 -20.45
CA ARG A 25 0.05 -5.53 -21.27
C ARG A 25 -1.29 -6.24 -21.08
N ARG A 26 -2.11 -5.81 -20.12
CA ARG A 26 -3.35 -6.47 -19.71
C ARG A 26 -4.49 -5.48 -19.63
N SER A 27 -5.70 -5.97 -19.92
CA SER A 27 -6.93 -5.16 -19.94
C SER A 27 -8.10 -5.96 -19.40
N GLY A 28 -9.13 -5.26 -18.93
CA GLY A 28 -10.35 -5.87 -18.39
C GLY A 28 -10.19 -6.41 -16.97
N ARG A 29 -11.30 -6.91 -16.40
CA ARG A 29 -11.38 -7.50 -15.07
C ARG A 29 -10.76 -8.91 -15.03
N SER A 30 -10.34 -9.31 -13.84
CA SER A 30 -9.78 -10.61 -13.50
C SER A 30 -10.54 -11.17 -12.32
N GLU A 31 -10.97 -12.43 -12.39
CA GLU A 31 -11.65 -13.11 -11.27
C GLU A 31 -10.71 -13.43 -10.10
N GLN A 32 -9.41 -13.18 -10.26
CA GLN A 32 -8.40 -13.40 -9.23
C GLN A 32 -8.37 -12.25 -8.22
N GLU A 33 -8.05 -12.60 -6.98
CA GLU A 33 -7.71 -11.68 -5.89
C GLU A 33 -6.52 -10.77 -6.28
N PRO A 34 -6.41 -9.56 -5.69
CA PRO A 34 -5.35 -8.59 -6.00
C PRO A 34 -3.93 -9.19 -6.00
N ASP A 35 -3.56 -9.93 -4.96
CA ASP A 35 -2.24 -10.56 -4.79
C ASP A 35 -1.97 -11.71 -5.78
N ARG A 36 -3.02 -12.25 -6.40
CA ARG A 36 -2.94 -13.34 -7.37
C ARG A 36 -2.89 -12.86 -8.81
N LEU A 37 -3.04 -11.56 -9.06
CA LEU A 37 -2.95 -11.03 -10.41
C LEU A 37 -1.61 -11.39 -11.06
N PRO A 38 -1.59 -11.84 -12.32
CA PRO A 38 -0.35 -12.24 -13.00
C PRO A 38 0.72 -11.15 -13.02
N GLU A 39 0.32 -9.89 -13.19
CA GLU A 39 1.22 -8.74 -13.14
C GLU A 39 1.80 -8.47 -11.75
N VAL A 40 1.08 -8.78 -10.68
CA VAL A 40 1.61 -8.69 -9.30
C VAL A 40 2.68 -9.75 -9.10
N ARG A 41 2.42 -11.00 -9.49
CA ARG A 41 3.41 -12.08 -9.40
C ARG A 41 4.67 -11.83 -10.24
N GLU A 42 4.51 -11.26 -11.43
CA GLU A 42 5.66 -10.84 -12.25
C GLU A 42 6.48 -9.75 -11.57
N LEU A 43 5.81 -8.80 -10.89
CA LEU A 43 6.44 -7.73 -10.14
C LEU A 43 7.15 -8.25 -8.87
N GLU A 44 6.58 -9.25 -8.19
CA GLU A 44 7.21 -9.94 -7.06
C GLU A 44 8.56 -10.56 -7.43
N VAL A 45 8.65 -11.19 -8.61
CA VAL A 45 9.93 -11.71 -9.14
C VAL A 45 10.97 -10.60 -9.35
N LEU A 46 10.51 -9.37 -9.61
CA LEU A 46 11.36 -8.18 -9.76
C LEU A 46 11.63 -7.46 -8.42
N GLY A 47 11.19 -8.04 -7.30
CA GLY A 47 11.41 -7.54 -5.95
C GLY A 47 10.41 -6.49 -5.49
N TRP A 48 9.28 -6.32 -6.18
CA TRP A 48 8.16 -5.49 -5.75
C TRP A 48 7.17 -6.31 -4.92
N GLU A 49 6.78 -5.82 -3.75
CA GLU A 49 5.78 -6.47 -2.89
C GLU A 49 4.51 -5.61 -2.82
N PRO A 50 3.30 -6.19 -2.73
CA PRO A 50 2.09 -5.43 -2.46
C PRO A 50 2.24 -4.56 -1.22
N ALA A 51 1.72 -3.32 -1.27
CA ALA A 51 1.67 -2.48 -0.10
C ALA A 51 0.83 -3.16 1.01
N PRO A 52 1.24 -3.05 2.29
CA PRO A 52 0.50 -3.65 3.39
C PRO A 52 -0.94 -3.14 3.45
N GLY A 53 -1.88 -4.07 3.67
CA GLY A 53 -3.31 -3.79 3.74
C GLY A 53 -3.79 -3.29 5.10
N GLU A 54 -2.96 -3.34 6.15
CA GLU A 54 -3.37 -2.89 7.47
C GLU A 54 -3.53 -1.37 7.52
N THR A 55 -4.61 -0.91 8.15
CA THR A 55 -4.95 0.51 8.33
C THR A 55 -3.82 1.33 8.97
N LEU A 56 -2.99 0.70 9.82
CA LEU A 56 -1.78 1.31 10.38
C LEU A 56 -0.85 1.90 9.30
N TRP A 57 -0.78 1.25 8.14
CA TRP A 57 0.16 1.54 7.07
C TRP A 57 -0.49 2.18 5.84
N ALA A 58 -1.75 2.63 5.94
CA ALA A 58 -2.50 3.20 4.82
C ALA A 58 -1.78 4.35 4.10
N PHE A 59 -0.96 5.12 4.83
CA PHE A 59 -0.18 6.24 4.31
C PHE A 59 1.12 5.85 3.60
N LEU A 60 1.56 4.59 3.67
CA LEU A 60 2.88 4.20 3.20
C LEU A 60 3.13 4.54 1.74
N PRO A 61 2.27 4.21 0.76
CA PRO A 61 2.59 4.53 -0.63
C PRO A 61 2.73 6.04 -0.88
N TYR A 62 2.08 6.89 -0.07
CA TYR A 62 2.23 8.35 -0.15
C TYR A 62 3.60 8.84 0.32
N VAL A 63 4.22 8.18 1.30
CA VAL A 63 5.51 8.59 1.88
C VAL A 63 6.69 7.73 1.44
N TRP A 64 6.41 6.61 0.78
CA TRP A 64 7.45 5.71 0.28
C TRP A 64 8.30 6.42 -0.78
N PRO A 65 9.63 6.24 -0.79
CA PRO A 65 10.48 6.91 -1.77
C PRO A 65 10.02 6.65 -3.21
N PRO A 66 9.88 7.68 -4.08
CA PRO A 66 9.30 7.53 -5.43
C PRO A 66 9.94 6.44 -6.29
N ALA A 67 11.27 6.29 -6.24
CA ALA A 67 11.99 5.26 -7.01
C ALA A 67 11.72 3.82 -6.54
N TYR A 68 11.11 3.65 -5.36
CA TYR A 68 10.86 2.38 -4.68
C TYR A 68 9.36 2.13 -4.49
N ARG A 69 8.48 2.93 -5.12
CA ARG A 69 7.05 2.68 -5.18
C ARG A 69 6.58 2.68 -6.64
N THR A 70 5.57 1.89 -6.94
CA THR A 70 4.87 1.90 -8.22
C THR A 70 3.43 1.48 -7.98
N TRP A 71 2.60 1.61 -9.01
CA TRP A 71 1.24 1.11 -8.97
C TRP A 71 0.86 0.42 -10.27
N ILE A 72 -0.19 -0.40 -10.19
CA ILE A 72 -0.89 -1.00 -11.34
C ILE A 72 -2.40 -0.76 -11.17
N PRO A 73 -3.19 -0.72 -12.25
CA PRO A 73 -4.64 -0.69 -12.13
C PRO A 73 -5.13 -1.94 -11.39
N ASP A 74 -6.04 -1.76 -10.44
CA ASP A 74 -6.71 -2.88 -9.81
C ASP A 74 -7.73 -3.48 -10.78
N ARG A 75 -7.40 -4.67 -11.28
CA ARG A 75 -8.26 -5.44 -12.18
C ARG A 75 -8.99 -6.56 -11.46
N SER A 76 -8.76 -6.75 -10.17
CA SER A 76 -9.36 -7.83 -9.41
C SER A 76 -10.88 -7.67 -9.31
N THR A 77 -11.55 -8.79 -9.07
CA THR A 77 -12.95 -8.84 -8.68
C THR A 77 -12.97 -9.13 -7.19
N HIS A 78 -13.55 -8.23 -6.41
CA HIS A 78 -13.83 -8.51 -5.00
C HIS A 78 -15.15 -9.25 -4.88
N TRP A 79 -15.22 -10.22 -3.99
CA TRP A 79 -16.37 -11.11 -3.83
C TRP A 79 -17.00 -10.92 -2.45
N ALA A 80 -18.33 -10.76 -2.43
CA ALA A 80 -19.14 -10.90 -1.23
C ALA A 80 -19.41 -12.39 -1.02
N VAL A 81 -19.10 -12.91 0.16
CA VAL A 81 -19.37 -14.31 0.52
C VAL A 81 -20.38 -14.34 1.65
N GLU A 82 -21.61 -14.75 1.33
CA GLU A 82 -22.65 -14.97 2.32
C GLU A 82 -22.66 -16.44 2.75
N THR A 83 -22.46 -16.67 4.05
CA THR A 83 -22.53 -18.00 4.65
C THR A 83 -23.81 -18.13 5.45
N ARG A 84 -24.68 -19.09 5.08
CA ARG A 84 -25.85 -19.43 5.90
C ARG A 84 -25.47 -20.50 6.91
N LEU A 85 -25.92 -20.33 8.15
CA LEU A 85 -25.69 -21.27 9.24
C LEU A 85 -27.01 -21.94 9.64
N ASP A 86 -26.95 -23.19 10.13
CA ASP A 86 -28.05 -23.80 10.85
C ASP A 86 -28.22 -23.18 12.26
N GLY A 87 -29.28 -23.59 12.97
CA GLY A 87 -29.51 -23.18 14.37
C GLY A 87 -28.47 -23.68 15.38
N HIS A 88 -27.44 -24.41 14.92
CA HIS A 88 -26.33 -24.93 15.71
C HIS A 88 -24.98 -24.31 15.32
N GLY A 89 -24.96 -23.36 14.37
CA GLY A 89 -23.75 -22.68 13.89
C GLY A 89 -22.96 -23.45 12.83
N HIS A 90 -23.50 -24.52 12.25
CA HIS A 90 -22.89 -25.21 11.11
C HIS A 90 -23.25 -24.54 9.79
N VAL A 91 -22.29 -24.45 8.88
CA VAL A 91 -22.52 -23.93 7.52
C VAL A 91 -23.48 -24.84 6.76
N THR A 92 -24.59 -24.28 6.29
CA THR A 92 -25.59 -24.97 5.46
C THR A 92 -25.55 -24.55 4.01
N ASP A 93 -25.07 -23.35 3.71
CA ASP A 93 -24.98 -22.81 2.36
C ASP A 93 -23.93 -21.71 2.27
N VAL A 94 -23.35 -21.54 1.07
CA VAL A 94 -22.39 -20.48 0.77
C VAL A 94 -22.72 -19.91 -0.62
N GLU A 95 -23.13 -18.65 -0.66
CA GLU A 95 -23.36 -17.90 -1.89
C GLU A 95 -22.24 -16.87 -2.07
N ALA A 96 -21.66 -16.81 -3.26
CA ALA A 96 -20.64 -15.84 -3.61
C ALA A 96 -21.09 -15.01 -4.82
N ALA A 97 -21.03 -13.68 -4.69
CA ALA A 97 -21.32 -12.74 -5.76
C ALA A 97 -20.23 -11.66 -5.81
N PRO A 98 -19.91 -11.08 -6.98
CA PRO A 98 -19.06 -9.90 -7.03
C PRO A 98 -19.65 -8.79 -6.16
N LEU A 99 -18.81 -8.11 -5.38
CA LEU A 99 -19.19 -6.90 -4.67
C LEU A 99 -19.64 -5.85 -5.68
N ASP A 100 -20.68 -5.11 -5.32
CA ASP A 100 -21.13 -3.97 -6.10
C ASP A 100 -20.26 -2.73 -5.82
N ASP A 101 -20.39 -1.69 -6.65
CA ASP A 101 -19.57 -0.47 -6.53
C ASP A 101 -19.68 0.21 -5.15
N PRO A 102 -20.87 0.31 -4.51
CA PRO A 102 -20.99 0.80 -3.14
C PRO A 102 -20.17 0.02 -2.12
N ASP A 103 -20.26 -1.32 -2.11
CA ASP A 103 -19.53 -2.12 -1.13
C ASP A 103 -18.02 -2.11 -1.38
N LEU A 104 -17.59 -1.96 -2.65
CA LEU A 104 -16.19 -1.73 -3.00
C LEU A 104 -15.63 -0.44 -2.38
N HIS A 105 -16.43 0.64 -2.34
CA HIS A 105 -16.01 1.89 -1.72
C HIS A 105 -15.86 1.78 -0.19
N ASP A 106 -16.64 0.93 0.45
CA ASP A 106 -16.56 0.72 1.89
C ASP A 106 -15.29 -0.03 2.32
N LEU A 107 -14.68 -0.82 1.42
CA LEU A 107 -13.41 -1.52 1.71
C LEU A 107 -12.27 -0.56 2.07
N ASP A 108 -12.22 0.61 1.42
CA ASP A 108 -11.17 1.61 1.64
C ASP A 108 -11.52 2.64 2.73
N ARG A 109 -12.76 2.62 3.25
CA ARG A 109 -13.28 3.67 4.16
C ARG A 109 -12.39 3.89 5.39
N GLU A 110 -11.96 2.83 6.06
CA GLU A 110 -11.12 2.94 7.26
C GLU A 110 -9.73 3.53 6.95
N ALA A 111 -9.16 3.16 5.79
CA ALA A 111 -7.90 3.71 5.33
C ALA A 111 -8.05 5.21 5.00
N GLU A 112 -9.13 5.60 4.33
CA GLU A 112 -9.44 7.00 3.99
C GLU A 112 -9.69 7.87 5.24
N GLU A 113 -10.37 7.33 6.25
CA GLU A 113 -10.54 8.00 7.56
C GLU A 113 -9.18 8.28 8.22
N VAL A 114 -8.25 7.32 8.18
CA VAL A 114 -6.89 7.51 8.68
C VAL A 114 -6.11 8.53 7.87
N LEU A 115 -6.14 8.48 6.54
CA LEU A 115 -5.46 9.44 5.68
C LEU A 115 -5.97 10.87 5.95
N THR A 116 -7.28 11.03 6.08
CA THR A 116 -7.94 12.29 6.41
C THR A 116 -7.50 12.81 7.78
N ALA A 117 -7.47 11.94 8.81
CA ALA A 117 -7.03 12.30 10.16
C ALA A 117 -5.56 12.75 10.19
N LEU A 118 -4.72 12.21 9.30
CA LEU A 118 -3.32 12.60 9.10
C LEU A 118 -3.14 13.86 8.24
N GLY A 119 -4.23 14.43 7.70
CA GLY A 119 -4.18 15.59 6.79
C GLY A 119 -3.59 15.25 5.42
N LEU A 120 -3.63 13.99 5.01
CA LEU A 120 -3.15 13.52 3.70
C LEU A 120 -4.29 13.52 2.68
N PRO A 121 -3.99 13.73 1.39
CA PRO A 121 -4.99 13.57 0.33
C PRO A 121 -5.48 12.12 0.26
N PRO A 122 -6.71 11.88 -0.21
CA PRO A 122 -7.27 10.54 -0.36
C PRO A 122 -6.44 9.71 -1.34
N ARG A 123 -6.47 8.38 -1.19
CA ARG A 123 -5.73 7.50 -2.10
C ARG A 123 -6.43 7.51 -3.47
N PRO A 124 -5.69 7.57 -4.60
CA PRO A 124 -6.32 7.45 -5.90
C PRO A 124 -6.97 6.07 -6.03
N PRO A 125 -8.26 6.02 -6.40
CA PRO A 125 -9.02 4.77 -6.44
C PRO A 125 -8.52 3.85 -7.58
N GLY A 126 -8.76 2.55 -7.43
CA GLY A 126 -8.48 1.55 -8.46
C GLY A 126 -6.99 1.35 -8.75
N ARG A 127 -6.12 1.66 -7.78
CA ARG A 127 -4.67 1.43 -7.87
C ARG A 127 -4.24 0.41 -6.82
N LEU A 128 -3.59 -0.66 -7.26
CA LEU A 128 -2.80 -1.52 -6.38
C LEU A 128 -1.39 -0.95 -6.30
N TRP A 129 -0.99 -0.57 -5.09
CA TRP A 129 0.35 -0.06 -4.82
C TRP A 129 1.31 -1.21 -4.54
N LEU A 130 2.50 -1.14 -5.14
CA LEU A 130 3.61 -2.04 -4.84
C LEU A 130 4.83 -1.24 -4.41
N LEU A 131 5.57 -1.81 -3.47
CA LEU A 131 6.71 -1.21 -2.81
C LEU A 131 7.93 -2.11 -2.98
N ARG A 132 9.11 -1.50 -3.09
CA ARG A 132 10.40 -2.17 -2.89
C ARG A 132 11.01 -1.67 -1.59
N PRO A 133 11.71 -2.53 -0.82
CA PRO A 133 12.47 -2.04 0.32
C PRO A 133 13.52 -1.03 -0.13
N PRO A 134 13.56 0.18 0.44
CA PRO A 134 14.69 1.08 0.26
C PRO A 134 15.89 0.58 1.07
N GLY A 135 17.10 0.89 0.63
CA GLY A 135 18.32 0.52 1.35
C GLY A 135 18.75 -0.92 1.09
N SER A 136 19.47 -1.48 2.06
CA SER A 136 19.95 -2.87 2.04
C SER A 136 18.95 -3.87 2.64
N LEU A 137 17.74 -3.43 3.00
CA LEU A 137 16.74 -4.30 3.61
C LEU A 137 16.17 -5.29 2.57
N PRO A 138 15.97 -6.56 2.95
CA PRO A 138 15.64 -7.60 1.98
C PRO A 138 14.19 -7.61 1.53
N THR A 139 13.26 -7.09 2.34
CA THR A 139 11.82 -7.12 2.08
C THR A 139 11.11 -5.89 2.62
N VAL A 140 9.90 -5.61 2.11
CA VAL A 140 9.01 -4.58 2.67
C VAL A 140 8.71 -4.90 4.14
N GLY A 141 8.44 -6.17 4.46
CA GLY A 141 8.24 -6.61 5.85
C GLY A 141 9.40 -6.24 6.79
N ALA A 142 10.65 -6.46 6.36
CA ALA A 142 11.83 -6.07 7.13
C ALA A 142 11.93 -4.54 7.32
N THR A 143 11.47 -3.78 6.33
CA THR A 143 11.35 -2.32 6.45
C THR A 143 10.31 -1.94 7.49
N LEU A 144 9.13 -2.56 7.49
CA LEU A 144 8.09 -2.30 8.50
C LEU A 144 8.55 -2.65 9.92
N ASP A 145 9.29 -3.73 10.08
CA ASP A 145 9.85 -4.13 11.38
C ASP A 145 10.89 -3.12 11.87
N ARG A 146 11.76 -2.62 10.99
CA ARG A 146 12.70 -1.54 11.30
C ARG A 146 11.97 -0.24 11.67
N LEU A 147 10.89 0.13 10.98
CA LEU A 147 10.08 1.30 11.31
C LEU A 147 9.43 1.17 12.71
N ARG A 148 8.92 -0.03 13.05
CA ARG A 148 8.38 -0.31 14.38
C ARG A 148 9.45 -0.26 15.46
N GLU A 149 10.66 -0.74 15.17
CA GLU A 149 11.79 -0.64 16.08
C GLU A 149 12.21 0.81 16.31
N ALA A 150 12.36 1.60 15.24
CA ALA A 150 12.65 3.03 15.32
C ALA A 150 11.61 3.77 16.17
N ALA A 151 10.32 3.43 16.03
CA ALA A 151 9.26 4.03 16.85
C ALA A 151 9.44 3.72 18.34
N ARG A 152 9.77 2.47 18.69
CA ARG A 152 10.09 2.09 20.08
C ARG A 152 11.32 2.84 20.61
N GLU A 153 12.38 2.95 19.81
CA GLU A 153 13.62 3.66 20.18
C GLU A 153 13.37 5.15 20.48
N HIS A 154 12.47 5.78 19.72
CA HIS A 154 12.14 7.20 19.86
C HIS A 154 10.96 7.46 20.81
N GLY A 155 10.39 6.41 21.42
CA GLY A 155 9.22 6.55 22.31
C GLY A 155 7.94 7.00 21.59
N VAL A 156 7.84 6.75 20.29
CA VAL A 156 6.67 7.07 19.46
C VAL A 156 5.78 5.83 19.37
N GLU A 157 4.49 5.99 19.62
CA GLU A 157 3.53 4.89 19.49
C GLU A 157 3.32 4.50 18.02
N ALA A 158 3.28 3.21 17.73
CA ALA A 158 3.04 2.68 16.38
C ALA A 158 1.55 2.69 16.02
N THR A 159 0.97 3.89 15.99
CA THR A 159 -0.42 4.18 15.60
C THR A 159 -0.44 5.28 14.53
N PRO A 160 -1.50 5.38 13.71
CA PRO A 160 -1.62 6.45 12.72
C PRO A 160 -1.74 7.81 13.40
N SER A 161 -0.59 8.49 13.55
CA SER A 161 -0.46 9.81 14.15
C SER A 161 0.53 10.66 13.36
N ALA A 162 0.47 11.98 13.53
CA ALA A 162 1.40 12.90 12.88
C ALA A 162 2.86 12.61 13.27
N ASP A 163 3.11 12.27 14.54
CA ASP A 163 4.45 11.95 15.05
C ASP A 163 4.99 10.65 14.43
N PHE A 164 4.16 9.61 14.35
CA PHE A 164 4.54 8.36 13.70
C PHE A 164 4.77 8.54 12.20
N LEU A 165 3.93 9.32 11.52
CA LEU A 165 4.11 9.66 10.11
C LEU A 165 5.44 10.41 9.87
N ALA A 166 5.76 11.39 10.72
CA ALA A 166 7.01 12.15 10.62
C ALA A 166 8.24 11.28 10.85
N LEU A 167 8.18 10.38 11.84
CA LEU A 167 9.22 9.39 12.09
C LEU A 167 9.42 8.48 10.87
N VAL A 168 8.34 7.88 10.36
CA VAL A 168 8.42 6.97 9.21
C VAL A 168 9.02 7.64 7.99
N ARG A 169 8.64 8.90 7.71
CA ARG A 169 9.25 9.69 6.63
C ARG A 169 10.76 9.85 6.81
N THR A 170 11.20 10.15 8.03
CA THR A 170 12.61 10.35 8.35
C THR A 170 13.42 9.07 8.15
N GLU A 171 12.92 7.95 8.67
CA GLU A 171 13.58 6.65 8.56
C GLU A 171 13.64 6.15 7.11
N LEU A 172 12.53 6.25 6.35
CA LEU A 172 12.51 5.87 4.94
C LEU A 172 13.50 6.70 4.10
N ALA A 173 13.69 7.98 4.45
CA ALA A 173 14.66 8.82 3.78
C ALA A 173 16.10 8.45 4.09
N ALA A 174 16.40 8.10 5.34
CA ALA A 174 17.71 7.58 5.72
C ALA A 174 18.04 6.29 4.95
N LEU A 175 17.10 5.34 4.92
CA LEU A 175 17.24 4.07 4.17
C LEU A 175 17.43 4.29 2.66
N ALA A 176 16.69 5.23 2.07
CA ALA A 176 16.83 5.55 0.66
C ALA A 176 18.21 6.18 0.34
N ALA A 177 18.74 7.00 1.24
CA ALA A 177 20.06 7.63 1.08
C ALA A 177 21.22 6.63 1.15
N GLU A 178 21.09 5.57 1.97
CA GLU A 178 22.07 4.48 2.06
C GLU A 178 22.26 3.72 0.73
N SER A 179 21.24 3.75 -0.14
CA SER A 179 21.26 3.02 -1.43
C SER A 179 22.15 3.67 -2.50
N GLY A 180 22.54 4.94 -2.32
CA GLY A 180 23.26 5.72 -3.34
C GLY A 180 22.48 5.90 -4.66
N PRO A 181 22.88 6.83 -5.54
CA PRO A 181 22.29 6.91 -6.86
C PRO A 181 22.72 5.68 -7.67
N VAL A 182 21.77 4.85 -8.08
CA VAL A 182 21.98 3.86 -9.15
C VAL A 182 22.36 4.68 -10.38
N THR A 183 23.65 4.62 -10.74
CA THR A 183 24.22 5.34 -11.88
C THR A 183 24.00 4.56 -13.17
#